data_AF-A0A3S3P3F3-F1
#
_entry.id   AF-A0A3S3P3F3-F1
#
_cell.length_a   1.000
_cell.length_b   1.000
_cell.length_c   1.000
_cell.angle_alpha   90.00
_cell.angle_beta   90.00
_cell.angle_gamma   90.00
#
_symmetry.space_group_name_H-M   'P 1'
#
loop_
_entity.id
_entity.type
_entity.pdbx_description
1 polymer ?
#
loop_
_entity_poly.entity_id
_entity_poly.type
_entity_poly.pdbx_seq_one_letter_code
_entity_poly.pdbx_strand_id
1 'polypeptide(L)'
;MIHVKSLPRTPRHSLSLQQLIDNACEEAAVYKKHSIDGVIIENMHDLPYVTADKCTPEVVAVMTRVCREVKQVMGDTPCGVQILAAMNKEAIATAFAAGLQFIRCESYVYSHIADEGFMNACSGDLLRYRKAIGAEDILVFADIKKKHCSHAVTNDIDIKQTAEAAKFFLADGVIVTGLKTGHAPNFSDVEQALIIGSYFKKNGVWSNDLDEERMKRLFDKLNSLQ
;
A
#
# COMPACT_ATOMS: atom_id res chain seq x y z
N MET A 1 -4.34 -6.39 -2.04
CA MET A 1 -3.92 -5.79 -0.75
C MET A 1 -4.39 -6.70 0.35
N ILE A 2 -3.50 -7.07 1.25
CA ILE A 2 -3.80 -7.84 2.46
C ILE A 2 -4.00 -6.84 3.59
N HIS A 3 -5.19 -6.85 4.21
CA HIS A 3 -5.52 -5.88 5.25
C HIS A 3 -5.32 -6.50 6.63
N VAL A 4 -4.24 -6.09 7.30
CA VAL A 4 -3.96 -6.49 8.68
C VAL A 4 -5.05 -5.92 9.58
N LYS A 5 -5.56 -6.76 10.49
CA LYS A 5 -6.56 -6.32 11.50
C LYS A 5 -5.92 -5.32 12.48
N SER A 6 -6.77 -4.61 13.22
CA SER A 6 -6.36 -3.46 14.03
C SER A 6 -5.18 -3.81 14.97
N LEU A 7 -4.09 -3.07 14.86
CA LEU A 7 -2.85 -3.27 15.60
C LEU A 7 -2.97 -2.80 17.07
N PRO A 8 -2.05 -3.20 17.98
CA PRO A 8 -2.04 -2.70 19.35
C PRO A 8 -2.12 -1.17 19.43
N ARG A 9 -2.72 -0.64 20.50
CA ARG A 9 -3.16 0.77 20.70
C ARG A 9 -4.31 1.27 19.85
N THR A 10 -4.68 0.61 18.76
CA THR A 10 -5.85 1.07 18.00
C THR A 10 -7.13 0.84 18.83
N PRO A 11 -8.12 1.73 18.77
CA PRO A 11 -9.33 1.61 19.58
C PRO A 11 -10.11 0.30 19.38
N ARG A 12 -9.95 -0.34 18.22
CA ARG A 12 -10.62 -1.60 17.86
C ARG A 12 -9.71 -2.82 17.94
N HIS A 13 -8.55 -2.72 18.59
CA HIS A 13 -7.67 -3.86 18.81
C HIS A 13 -8.33 -4.87 19.74
N SER A 14 -8.45 -6.12 19.28
CA SER A 14 -9.01 -7.22 20.07
C SER A 14 -8.31 -8.56 19.88
N LEU A 15 -7.38 -8.65 18.92
CA LEU A 15 -6.75 -9.89 18.52
C LEU A 15 -5.35 -10.02 19.11
N SER A 16 -4.92 -11.25 19.38
CA SER A 16 -3.52 -11.53 19.70
C SER A 16 -2.64 -11.36 18.46
N LEU A 17 -1.32 -11.16 18.67
CA LEU A 17 -0.35 -11.10 17.57
C LEU A 17 -0.43 -12.32 16.64
N GLN A 18 -0.59 -13.53 17.20
CA GLN A 18 -0.71 -14.74 16.39
C GLN A 18 -1.97 -14.71 15.51
N GLN A 19 -3.11 -14.27 16.06
CA GLN A 19 -4.32 -14.11 15.26
C GLN A 19 -4.17 -13.06 14.16
N LEU A 20 -3.43 -11.97 14.38
CA LEU A 20 -3.13 -10.99 13.33
C LEU A 20 -2.33 -11.62 12.17
N ILE A 21 -1.33 -12.43 12.52
CA ILE A 21 -0.50 -13.19 11.57
C ILE A 21 -1.37 -14.18 10.79
N ASP A 22 -2.13 -15.01 11.49
CA ASP A 22 -2.95 -16.08 10.89
C ASP A 22 -3.93 -15.49 9.86
N ASN A 23 -4.67 -14.44 10.23
CA ASN A 23 -5.60 -13.75 9.33
C ASN A 23 -4.91 -13.20 8.06
N ALA A 24 -3.72 -12.58 8.21
CA ALA A 24 -2.98 -12.03 7.08
C ALA A 24 -2.44 -13.13 6.15
N CYS A 25 -1.96 -14.23 6.73
CA CYS A 25 -1.45 -15.39 6.00
C CYS A 25 -2.56 -16.15 5.28
N GLU A 26 -3.75 -16.26 5.86
CA GLU A 26 -4.94 -16.82 5.21
C GLU A 26 -5.30 -16.02 3.95
N GLU A 27 -5.32 -14.69 4.04
CA GLU A 27 -5.58 -13.84 2.87
C GLU A 27 -4.45 -13.96 1.82
N ALA A 28 -3.20 -14.04 2.24
CA ALA A 28 -2.04 -14.26 1.36
C ALA A 28 -2.15 -15.59 0.60
N ALA A 29 -2.60 -16.67 1.26
CA ALA A 29 -2.75 -17.98 0.64
C ALA A 29 -3.80 -17.97 -0.49
N VAL A 30 -4.91 -17.24 -0.31
CA VAL A 30 -5.92 -17.04 -1.35
C VAL A 30 -5.31 -16.33 -2.55
N TYR A 31 -4.59 -15.25 -2.32
CA TYR A 31 -3.90 -14.52 -3.39
C TYR A 31 -2.88 -15.38 -4.14
N LYS A 32 -2.07 -16.16 -3.42
CA LYS A 32 -1.08 -17.07 -4.02
C LYS A 32 -1.73 -18.11 -4.94
N LYS A 33 -2.87 -18.68 -4.55
CA LYS A 33 -3.64 -19.63 -5.36
C LYS A 33 -4.04 -19.07 -6.73
N HIS A 34 -4.23 -17.76 -6.82
CA HIS A 34 -4.65 -17.08 -8.04
C HIS A 34 -3.50 -16.48 -8.87
N SER A 35 -2.25 -16.86 -8.59
CA SER A 35 -1.06 -16.47 -9.39
C SER A 35 -0.94 -14.96 -9.64
N ILE A 36 -1.20 -14.16 -8.61
CA ILE A 36 -1.06 -12.71 -8.71
C ILE A 36 0.41 -12.28 -8.83
N ASP A 37 0.66 -11.13 -9.46
CA ASP A 37 2.01 -10.61 -9.69
C ASP A 37 2.66 -10.02 -8.42
N GLY A 38 1.88 -9.68 -7.40
CA GLY A 38 2.40 -9.15 -6.15
C GLY A 38 1.34 -8.73 -5.14
N VAL A 39 1.73 -8.63 -3.87
CA VAL A 39 0.85 -8.17 -2.77
C VAL A 39 1.40 -6.92 -2.09
N ILE A 40 0.49 -6.12 -1.54
CA ILE A 40 0.79 -5.09 -0.56
C ILE A 40 0.10 -5.47 0.75
N ILE A 41 0.86 -5.51 1.85
CA ILE A 41 0.37 -5.65 3.21
C ILE A 41 0.12 -4.25 3.78
N GLU A 42 -1.05 -4.03 4.39
CA GLU A 42 -1.49 -2.70 4.85
C GLU A 42 -2.23 -2.78 6.20
N ASN A 43 -1.99 -1.83 7.11
CA ASN A 43 -2.68 -1.71 8.41
C ASN A 43 -4.02 -0.94 8.31
N MET A 44 -4.85 -1.24 7.30
CA MET A 44 -6.10 -0.52 7.01
C MET A 44 -7.11 -0.50 8.17
N HIS A 45 -7.02 -1.42 9.12
CA HIS A 45 -7.93 -1.46 10.26
C HIS A 45 -7.50 -0.62 11.47
N ASP A 46 -6.39 0.13 11.38
CA ASP A 46 -5.90 1.03 12.44
C ASP A 46 -6.69 2.34 12.54
N LEU A 47 -8.02 2.23 12.53
CA LEU A 47 -8.93 3.37 12.58
C LEU A 47 -9.14 3.86 14.03
N PRO A 48 -9.17 5.19 14.25
CA PRO A 48 -8.80 6.25 13.32
C PRO A 48 -7.27 6.34 13.14
N TYR A 49 -6.83 6.66 11.92
CA TYR A 49 -5.41 6.73 11.60
C TYR A 49 -4.73 7.94 12.27
N VAL A 50 -3.41 7.84 12.42
CA VAL A 50 -2.55 8.91 12.95
C VAL A 50 -1.38 9.13 12.01
N THR A 51 -0.93 10.37 11.89
CA THR A 51 0.20 10.76 11.04
C THR A 51 1.54 10.23 11.58
N ALA A 52 2.56 10.18 10.73
CA ALA A 52 3.86 9.58 11.04
C ALA A 52 4.58 10.17 12.28
N ASP A 53 4.36 11.43 12.62
CA ASP A 53 4.89 12.07 13.84
C ASP A 53 4.37 11.44 15.14
N LYS A 54 3.26 10.71 15.07
CA LYS A 54 2.63 9.98 16.19
C LYS A 54 2.85 8.48 16.11
N CYS A 55 3.65 8.01 15.15
CA CYS A 55 3.95 6.59 15.04
C CYS A 55 4.67 6.10 16.30
N THR A 56 4.31 4.91 16.75
CA THR A 56 4.89 4.26 17.93
C THR A 56 5.57 2.94 17.53
N PRO A 57 6.58 2.48 18.30
CA PRO A 57 7.41 1.33 17.90
C PRO A 57 6.63 0.04 17.65
N GLU A 58 5.51 -0.18 18.34
CA GLU A 58 4.67 -1.36 18.19
C GLU A 58 4.05 -1.49 16.79
N VAL A 59 3.77 -0.38 16.09
CA VAL A 59 3.27 -0.43 14.70
C VAL A 59 4.31 -1.09 13.81
N VAL A 60 5.55 -0.60 13.86
CA VAL A 60 6.67 -1.15 13.08
C VAL A 60 6.96 -2.59 13.47
N ALA A 61 7.00 -2.90 14.77
CA ALA A 61 7.31 -4.22 15.27
C ALA A 61 6.26 -5.27 14.82
N VAL A 62 4.97 -4.96 14.98
CA VAL A 62 3.90 -5.89 14.60
C VAL A 62 3.79 -6.01 13.08
N MET A 63 3.86 -4.89 12.34
CA MET A 63 3.83 -4.95 10.88
C MET A 63 5.02 -5.71 10.32
N THR A 64 6.21 -5.56 10.89
CA THR A 64 7.40 -6.35 10.49
C THR A 64 7.16 -7.84 10.68
N ARG A 65 6.61 -8.24 11.83
CA ARG A 65 6.33 -9.66 12.09
C ARG A 65 5.28 -10.20 11.09
N VAL A 66 4.17 -9.50 10.91
CA VAL A 66 3.12 -9.92 9.97
C VAL A 66 3.64 -9.99 8.53
N CYS A 67 4.37 -8.96 8.09
CA CYS A 67 4.96 -8.91 6.76
C CYS A 67 5.92 -10.07 6.49
N ARG A 68 6.72 -10.45 7.49
CA ARG A 68 7.66 -11.56 7.37
C ARG A 68 6.96 -12.90 7.14
N GLU A 69 5.91 -13.16 7.90
CA GLU A 69 5.12 -14.40 7.79
C GLU A 69 4.37 -14.45 6.46
N VAL A 70 3.76 -13.32 6.04
CA VAL A 70 3.15 -13.21 4.71
C VAL A 70 4.17 -13.46 3.60
N LYS A 71 5.39 -12.90 3.70
CA LYS A 71 6.44 -13.15 2.70
C LYS A 71 6.81 -14.62 2.59
N GLN A 72 6.84 -15.35 3.72
CA GLN A 72 7.07 -16.80 3.69
C GLN A 72 5.94 -17.54 2.97
N VAL A 73 4.68 -17.16 3.21
CA VAL A 73 3.54 -17.73 2.47
C VAL A 73 3.66 -17.46 0.99
N MET A 74 3.98 -16.22 0.59
CA MET A 74 4.05 -15.80 -0.81
C MET A 74 5.24 -16.39 -1.57
N GLY A 75 6.34 -16.71 -0.90
CA GLY A 75 7.54 -17.25 -1.54
C GLY A 75 8.19 -16.23 -2.48
N ASP A 76 8.39 -16.60 -3.75
CA ASP A 76 9.06 -15.75 -4.74
C ASP A 76 8.18 -14.58 -5.22
N THR A 77 6.86 -14.65 -5.02
CA THR A 77 5.97 -13.55 -5.39
C THR A 77 6.37 -12.26 -4.67
N PRO A 78 6.58 -11.15 -5.40
CA PRO A 78 6.91 -9.86 -4.80
C PRO A 78 5.89 -9.42 -3.75
N CYS A 79 6.41 -8.93 -2.63
CA CYS A 79 5.60 -8.35 -1.57
C CYS A 79 6.07 -6.94 -1.28
N GLY A 80 5.13 -6.07 -0.96
CA GLY A 80 5.40 -4.75 -0.42
C GLY A 80 4.52 -4.42 0.77
N VAL A 81 4.80 -3.29 1.40
CA VAL A 81 4.06 -2.83 2.58
C VAL A 81 3.64 -1.37 2.44
N GLN A 82 2.50 -1.06 3.02
CA GLN A 82 2.04 0.29 3.29
C GLN A 82 1.72 0.40 4.77
N ILE A 83 2.26 1.41 5.44
CA ILE A 83 1.85 1.78 6.79
C ILE A 83 1.15 3.12 6.70
N LEU A 84 -0.15 3.10 6.99
CA LEU A 84 -1.08 4.16 6.65
C LEU A 84 -0.86 5.45 7.43
N ALA A 85 -1.39 6.49 6.78
CA ALA A 85 -1.21 7.90 7.05
C ALA A 85 0.26 8.34 6.89
N ALA A 86 0.86 7.90 5.77
CA ALA A 86 2.19 8.30 5.30
C ALA A 86 3.35 7.98 6.27
N MET A 87 3.25 6.86 6.99
CA MET A 87 4.37 6.29 7.77
C MET A 87 5.38 5.61 6.82
N ASN A 88 5.91 6.38 5.87
CA ASN A 88 6.68 5.87 4.75
C ASN A 88 8.09 5.41 5.16
N LYS A 89 8.71 6.07 6.15
CA LYS A 89 10.02 5.64 6.68
C LYS A 89 9.88 4.33 7.44
N GLU A 90 8.81 4.20 8.21
CA GLU A 90 8.43 3.00 8.93
C GLU A 90 8.13 1.85 7.97
N ALA A 91 7.48 2.14 6.83
CA ALA A 91 7.25 1.17 5.78
C ALA A 91 8.59 0.69 5.16
N ILE A 92 9.55 1.59 4.91
CA ILE A 92 10.91 1.21 4.45
C ILE A 92 11.60 0.30 5.47
N ALA A 93 11.59 0.66 6.76
CA ALA A 93 12.20 -0.13 7.82
C ALA A 93 11.56 -1.52 7.94
N THR A 94 10.23 -1.57 7.86
CA THR A 94 9.43 -2.80 7.88
C THR A 94 9.75 -3.69 6.68
N ALA A 95 9.78 -3.12 5.48
CA ALA A 95 10.13 -3.83 4.26
C ALA A 95 11.54 -4.42 4.34
N PHE A 96 12.50 -3.62 4.81
CA PHE A 96 13.89 -4.03 4.98
C PHE A 96 14.01 -5.23 5.94
N ALA A 97 13.43 -5.12 7.13
CA ALA A 97 13.52 -6.16 8.14
C ALA A 97 12.74 -7.43 7.78
N ALA A 98 11.64 -7.31 7.03
CA ALA A 98 10.82 -8.47 6.62
C ALA A 98 11.30 -9.14 5.32
N GLY A 99 12.18 -8.49 4.54
CA GLY A 99 12.65 -8.97 3.24
C GLY A 99 11.64 -8.75 2.12
N LEU A 100 10.94 -7.61 2.14
CA LEU A 100 10.00 -7.19 1.10
C LEU A 100 10.72 -6.40 0.00
N GLN A 101 10.10 -6.31 -1.17
CA GLN A 101 10.72 -5.76 -2.39
C GLN A 101 10.37 -4.29 -2.62
N PHE A 102 9.25 -3.80 -2.06
CA PHE A 102 8.79 -2.45 -2.32
C PHE A 102 7.91 -1.90 -1.20
N ILE A 103 7.70 -0.59 -1.21
CA ILE A 103 6.67 0.09 -0.43
C ILE A 103 5.69 0.82 -1.34
N ARG A 104 4.46 0.97 -0.88
CA ARG A 104 3.54 1.97 -1.41
C ARG A 104 3.66 3.23 -0.55
N CYS A 105 4.06 4.33 -1.18
CA CYS A 105 4.38 5.57 -0.50
C CYS A 105 3.27 6.60 -0.72
N GLU A 106 2.73 7.11 0.37
CA GLU A 106 1.74 8.19 0.35
C GLU A 106 2.45 9.54 0.40
N SER A 107 1.89 10.57 -0.25
CA SER A 107 2.43 11.93 -0.15
C SER A 107 3.93 12.00 -0.48
N TYR A 108 4.35 11.33 -1.56
CA TYR A 108 5.75 11.31 -1.98
C TYR A 108 6.19 12.67 -2.54
N VAL A 109 5.41 13.21 -3.47
CA VAL A 109 5.52 14.56 -4.03
C VAL A 109 4.22 15.32 -3.82
N TYR A 110 4.35 16.63 -3.57
CA TYR A 110 3.27 17.55 -3.24
C TYR A 110 2.46 17.20 -1.99
N SER A 111 2.12 18.23 -1.23
CA SER A 111 1.24 18.07 -0.07
C SER A 111 -0.24 17.99 -0.50
N HIS A 112 -1.04 17.33 0.33
CA HIS A 112 -2.49 17.23 0.17
C HIS A 112 -3.17 17.04 1.52
N ILE A 113 -4.50 17.07 1.57
CA ILE A 113 -5.25 16.93 2.81
C ILE A 113 -5.93 15.55 2.82
N ALA A 114 -5.64 14.74 3.83
CA ALA A 114 -6.30 13.46 4.09
C ALA A 114 -7.25 13.57 5.30
N ASP A 115 -7.87 12.46 5.71
CA ASP A 115 -8.80 12.42 6.85
C ASP A 115 -8.12 12.82 8.18
N GLU A 116 -6.80 12.63 8.27
CA GLU A 116 -5.96 12.95 9.43
C GLU A 116 -5.41 14.38 9.41
N GLY A 117 -5.62 15.12 8.30
CA GLY A 117 -5.17 16.49 8.12
C GLY A 117 -4.15 16.65 6.98
N PHE A 118 -3.23 17.61 7.15
CA PHE A 118 -2.28 17.98 6.10
C PHE A 118 -1.13 16.97 6.01
N MET A 119 -0.96 16.37 4.84
CA MET A 119 0.08 15.39 4.52
C MET A 119 1.17 16.08 3.71
N ASN A 120 2.39 16.14 4.26
CA ASN A 120 3.52 16.78 3.60
C ASN A 120 4.25 15.84 2.64
N ALA A 121 4.83 16.39 1.58
CA ALA A 121 5.67 15.63 0.67
C ALA A 121 6.91 15.08 1.40
N CYS A 122 7.33 13.84 1.13
CA CYS A 122 8.41 13.19 1.88
C CYS A 122 9.60 12.67 1.06
N SER A 123 9.61 12.82 -0.27
CA SER A 123 10.59 12.17 -1.17
C SER A 123 12.05 12.32 -0.72
N GLY A 124 12.49 13.54 -0.43
CA GLY A 124 13.89 13.82 -0.05
C GLY A 124 14.30 13.14 1.26
N ASP A 125 13.46 13.21 2.29
CA ASP A 125 13.74 12.61 3.59
C ASP A 125 13.67 11.09 3.54
N LEU A 126 12.70 10.56 2.79
CA LEU A 126 12.49 9.13 2.62
C LEU A 126 13.67 8.47 1.92
N LEU A 127 14.14 9.01 0.80
CA LEU A 127 15.25 8.42 0.04
C LEU A 127 16.58 8.49 0.81
N ARG A 128 16.81 9.55 1.59
CA ARG A 128 17.98 9.62 2.49
C ARG A 128 17.90 8.59 3.60
N TYR A 129 16.73 8.38 4.20
CA TYR A 129 16.52 7.34 5.19
C TYR A 129 16.73 5.93 4.60
N ARG A 130 16.16 5.66 3.42
CA ARG A 130 16.34 4.40 2.66
C ARG A 130 17.83 4.08 2.50
N LYS A 131 18.62 5.05 2.04
CA LYS A 131 20.08 4.92 1.92
C LYS A 131 20.79 4.74 3.26
N ALA A 132 20.39 5.49 4.29
CA ALA A 132 21.05 5.46 5.60
C ALA A 132 20.97 4.10 6.29
N ILE A 133 19.93 3.31 6.01
CA ILE A 133 19.75 1.97 6.59
C ILE A 133 20.19 0.83 5.64
N GLY A 134 20.74 1.13 4.46
CA GLY A 134 21.16 0.13 3.47
C GLY A 134 19.98 -0.57 2.76
N ALA A 135 18.87 0.14 2.56
CA ALA A 135 17.63 -0.39 1.98
C ALA A 135 17.39 0.08 0.53
N GLU A 136 18.44 0.44 -0.21
CA GLU A 136 18.31 0.96 -1.59
C GLU A 136 17.62 0.01 -2.56
N ASP A 137 17.67 -1.31 -2.31
CA ASP A 137 17.00 -2.33 -3.13
C ASP A 137 15.46 -2.36 -2.93
N ILE A 138 14.93 -1.60 -1.98
CA ILE A 138 13.48 -1.49 -1.74
C ILE A 138 12.90 -0.39 -2.62
N LEU A 139 12.07 -0.79 -3.58
CA LEU A 139 11.43 0.13 -4.52
C LEU A 139 10.36 1.00 -3.84
N VAL A 140 10.26 2.25 -4.25
CA VAL A 140 9.27 3.21 -3.76
C VAL A 140 8.25 3.49 -4.87
N PHE A 141 7.04 2.93 -4.71
CA PHE A 141 5.92 3.21 -5.59
C PHE A 141 5.05 4.32 -5.00
N ALA A 142 5.08 5.50 -5.63
CA ALA A 142 4.46 6.71 -5.12
C ALA A 142 2.99 6.82 -5.54
N ASP A 143 2.08 6.97 -4.57
CA ASP A 143 0.71 7.38 -4.85
C ASP A 143 0.69 8.78 -5.50
N ILE A 144 -0.03 8.92 -6.61
CA ILE A 144 -0.30 10.22 -7.25
C ILE A 144 -1.81 10.47 -7.28
N LYS A 145 -2.22 11.69 -6.92
CA LYS A 145 -3.63 12.11 -6.83
C LYS A 145 -4.54 11.06 -6.14
N LYS A 146 -4.09 10.57 -4.97
CA LYS A 146 -4.78 9.53 -4.18
C LYS A 146 -6.24 9.87 -3.91
N LYS A 147 -7.15 8.91 -4.12
CA LYS A 147 -8.62 9.05 -4.04
C LYS A 147 -9.21 9.44 -2.68
N HIS A 148 -8.50 9.17 -1.59
CA HIS A 148 -8.96 9.45 -0.22
C HIS A 148 -8.37 10.75 0.33
N CYS A 149 -8.00 11.66 -0.57
CA CYS A 149 -7.38 12.92 -0.22
C CYS A 149 -8.00 14.05 -1.06
N SER A 150 -8.09 15.23 -0.46
CA SER A 150 -8.35 16.47 -1.17
C SER A 150 -7.04 17.04 -1.72
N HIS A 151 -7.04 17.30 -3.02
CA HIS A 151 -5.92 17.91 -3.75
C HIS A 151 -6.18 19.39 -4.07
N ALA A 152 -7.06 20.05 -3.31
CA ALA A 152 -7.45 21.44 -3.57
C ALA A 152 -6.26 22.41 -3.55
N VAL A 153 -5.26 22.18 -2.68
CA VAL A 153 -4.04 23.00 -2.57
C VAL A 153 -3.07 22.82 -3.74
N THR A 154 -3.24 21.76 -4.53
CA THR A 154 -2.43 21.46 -5.73
C THR A 154 -3.33 21.20 -6.95
N ASN A 155 -4.48 21.88 -6.99
CA ASN A 155 -5.49 21.66 -8.03
C ASN A 155 -5.07 22.20 -9.41
N ASP A 156 -4.07 23.06 -9.44
CA ASP A 156 -3.39 23.56 -10.65
C ASP A 156 -2.42 22.54 -11.26
N ILE A 157 -2.11 21.47 -10.53
CA ILE A 157 -1.20 20.39 -10.95
C ILE A 157 -2.03 19.18 -11.34
N ASP A 158 -1.97 18.77 -12.60
CA ASP A 158 -2.68 17.59 -13.07
C ASP A 158 -1.93 16.27 -12.73
N ILE A 159 -2.54 15.13 -13.07
CA ILE A 159 -1.96 13.82 -12.76
C ILE A 159 -0.67 13.55 -13.55
N LYS A 160 -0.55 14.07 -14.78
CA LYS A 160 0.64 13.88 -15.62
C LYS A 160 1.81 14.66 -15.04
N GLN A 161 1.59 15.93 -14.70
CA GLN A 161 2.58 16.76 -14.01
C GLN A 161 2.97 16.16 -12.65
N THR A 162 2.01 15.57 -11.92
CA THR A 162 2.31 14.87 -10.66
C THR A 162 3.20 13.64 -10.89
N ALA A 163 2.95 12.86 -11.95
CA ALA A 163 3.78 11.71 -12.32
C ALA A 163 5.19 12.13 -12.78
N GLU A 164 5.30 13.19 -13.58
CA GLU A 164 6.58 13.78 -14.00
C GLU A 164 7.40 14.26 -12.80
N ALA A 165 6.75 14.91 -11.83
CA ALA A 165 7.38 15.30 -10.58
C ALA A 165 7.84 14.06 -9.78
N ALA A 166 7.01 13.03 -9.62
CA ALA A 166 7.40 11.81 -8.92
C ALA A 166 8.64 11.17 -9.55
N LYS A 167 8.70 11.10 -10.90
CA LYS A 167 9.88 10.65 -11.64
C LYS A 167 11.10 11.55 -11.42
N PHE A 168 10.93 12.87 -11.50
CA PHE A 168 12.01 13.84 -11.26
C PHE A 168 12.60 13.71 -9.85
N PHE A 169 11.74 13.43 -8.86
CA PHE A 169 12.13 13.18 -7.47
C PHE A 169 12.55 11.74 -7.19
N LEU A 170 12.83 10.93 -8.22
CA LEU A 170 13.41 9.59 -8.15
C LEU A 170 12.50 8.51 -7.53
N ALA A 171 11.18 8.60 -7.75
CA ALA A 171 10.28 7.47 -7.49
C ALA A 171 10.60 6.30 -8.44
N ASP A 172 10.54 5.07 -7.94
CA ASP A 172 10.77 3.85 -8.73
C ASP A 172 9.54 3.47 -9.58
N GLY A 173 8.37 4.00 -9.21
CA GLY A 173 7.12 3.85 -9.95
C GLY A 173 6.01 4.72 -9.36
N VAL A 174 4.87 4.79 -10.04
CA VAL A 174 3.70 5.53 -9.58
C VAL A 174 2.49 4.62 -9.44
N ILE A 175 1.64 4.96 -8.48
CA ILE A 175 0.37 4.30 -8.23
C ILE A 175 -0.75 5.30 -8.47
N VAL A 176 -1.64 4.93 -9.37
CA VAL A 176 -2.87 5.66 -9.65
C VAL A 176 -4.03 4.92 -9.06
N THR A 177 -4.74 5.57 -8.14
CA THR A 177 -6.00 5.05 -7.61
C THR A 177 -7.16 5.57 -8.45
N GLY A 178 -8.15 4.72 -8.77
CA GLY A 178 -9.38 5.17 -9.42
C GLY A 178 -10.10 6.23 -8.57
N LEU A 179 -10.86 7.13 -9.23
CA LEU A 179 -11.50 8.31 -8.62
C LEU A 179 -12.45 7.98 -7.45
N LYS A 180 -12.99 6.76 -7.41
CA LYS A 180 -13.87 6.25 -6.35
C LYS A 180 -13.57 4.78 -6.06
N THR A 181 -13.79 4.36 -4.80
CA THR A 181 -13.68 2.94 -4.41
C THR A 181 -14.54 2.05 -5.33
N GLY A 182 -13.97 0.93 -5.78
CA GLY A 182 -14.63 -0.01 -6.69
C GLY A 182 -14.56 0.33 -8.19
N HIS A 183 -14.02 1.49 -8.58
CA HIS A 183 -13.80 1.85 -9.99
C HIS A 183 -12.32 1.72 -10.34
N ALA A 184 -12.00 1.00 -11.43
CA ALA A 184 -10.64 0.90 -11.94
C ALA A 184 -10.16 2.30 -12.40
N PRO A 185 -8.85 2.60 -12.29
CA PRO A 185 -8.25 3.75 -12.96
C PRO A 185 -8.54 3.71 -14.46
N ASN A 186 -8.60 4.88 -15.10
CA ASN A 186 -8.65 4.91 -16.56
C ASN A 186 -7.26 4.53 -17.09
N PHE A 187 -7.19 3.43 -17.84
CA PHE A 187 -5.94 2.88 -18.37
C PHE A 187 -5.23 3.81 -19.36
N SER A 188 -5.93 4.79 -19.93
CA SER A 188 -5.31 5.81 -20.80
C SER A 188 -4.37 6.75 -20.06
N ASP A 189 -4.42 6.79 -18.73
CA ASP A 189 -3.71 7.81 -17.95
C ASP A 189 -2.28 7.37 -17.57
N VAL A 190 -1.94 6.09 -17.71
CA VAL A 190 -0.57 5.57 -17.44
C VAL A 190 -0.33 4.24 -18.16
N GLU A 191 0.77 4.15 -18.93
CA GLU A 191 1.21 2.89 -19.60
C GLU A 191 1.65 1.80 -18.62
N GLN A 192 2.06 2.16 -17.40
CA GLN A 192 2.48 1.25 -16.34
C GLN A 192 1.77 1.65 -15.03
N ALA A 193 0.55 1.15 -14.81
CA ALA A 193 -0.23 1.40 -13.60
C ALA A 193 -0.48 0.10 -12.83
N LEU A 194 -0.26 0.14 -11.51
CA LEU A 194 -0.63 -0.96 -10.61
C LEU A 194 -2.11 -0.85 -10.21
N ILE A 195 -2.89 -1.92 -10.44
CA ILE A 195 -4.31 -1.99 -10.03
C ILE A 195 -4.41 -2.33 -8.54
N ILE A 196 -5.19 -1.53 -7.79
CA ILE A 196 -5.28 -1.69 -6.33
C ILE A 196 -6.61 -2.26 -5.84
N GLY A 197 -6.51 -3.48 -5.27
CA GLY A 197 -7.03 -3.87 -3.96
C GLY A 197 -8.54 -4.06 -3.82
N SER A 198 -9.33 -2.98 -3.80
CA SER A 198 -10.74 -3.05 -3.41
C SER A 198 -11.60 -3.80 -4.43
N TYR A 199 -11.19 -3.84 -5.70
CA TYR A 199 -11.88 -4.60 -6.75
C TYR A 199 -12.06 -6.08 -6.40
N PHE A 200 -11.05 -6.69 -5.76
CA PHE A 200 -11.05 -8.10 -5.36
C PHE A 200 -11.81 -8.38 -4.07
N LYS A 201 -12.37 -7.36 -3.42
CA LYS A 201 -13.12 -7.52 -2.17
C LYS A 201 -14.61 -7.64 -2.48
N LYS A 202 -15.35 -8.40 -1.67
CA LYS A 202 -16.81 -8.55 -1.83
C LYS A 202 -17.46 -7.17 -1.88
N ASN A 203 -18.29 -6.95 -2.90
CA ASN A 203 -18.96 -5.67 -3.19
C ASN A 203 -18.01 -4.48 -3.46
N GLY A 204 -16.73 -4.72 -3.72
CA GLY A 204 -15.75 -3.65 -3.92
C GLY A 204 -15.36 -2.92 -2.63
N VAL A 205 -15.77 -3.42 -1.47
CA VAL A 205 -15.59 -2.76 -0.17
C VAL A 205 -14.37 -3.35 0.52
N TRP A 206 -13.38 -2.51 0.82
CA TRP A 206 -12.06 -2.93 1.32
C TRP A 206 -12.11 -3.76 2.61
N SER A 207 -13.11 -3.53 3.46
CA SER A 207 -13.24 -4.19 4.77
C SER A 207 -13.81 -5.60 4.71
N ASN A 208 -14.32 -6.01 3.54
CA ASN A 208 -14.90 -7.33 3.36
C ASN A 208 -13.84 -8.39 3.01
N ASP A 209 -14.25 -9.66 2.97
CA ASP A 209 -13.39 -10.73 2.47
C ASP A 209 -13.10 -10.58 0.97
N LEU A 210 -12.13 -11.37 0.49
CA LEU A 210 -11.91 -11.53 -0.94
C LEU A 210 -13.12 -12.19 -1.62
N ASP A 211 -13.30 -11.81 -2.88
CA ASP A 211 -14.29 -12.35 -3.79
C ASP A 211 -13.53 -13.17 -4.85
N GLU A 212 -13.36 -14.47 -4.57
CA GLU A 212 -12.62 -15.39 -5.45
C GLU A 212 -13.23 -15.47 -6.86
N GLU A 213 -14.54 -15.28 -7.01
CA GLU A 213 -15.19 -15.26 -8.33
C GLU A 213 -14.79 -14.03 -9.15
N ARG A 214 -14.75 -12.84 -8.52
CA ARG A 214 -14.25 -11.62 -9.18
C ARG A 214 -12.79 -11.74 -9.58
N MET A 215 -11.97 -12.33 -8.70
CA MET A 215 -10.57 -12.59 -8.99
C MET A 215 -10.44 -13.51 -10.20
N LYS A 216 -11.09 -14.68 -10.16
CA LYS A 216 -11.10 -15.64 -11.27
C LYS A 216 -11.53 -14.99 -12.58
N ARG A 217 -12.64 -14.26 -12.58
CA ARG A 217 -13.15 -13.59 -13.79
C ARG A 217 -12.16 -12.57 -14.37
N LEU A 218 -11.46 -11.82 -13.52
CA LEU A 218 -10.45 -10.87 -14.00
C LEU A 218 -9.27 -11.61 -14.63
N PHE A 219 -8.73 -12.61 -13.95
CA PHE A 219 -7.57 -13.37 -14.44
C PHE A 219 -7.91 -14.15 -15.71
N ASP A 220 -9.09 -14.77 -15.80
CA ASP A 220 -9.57 -15.43 -17.03
C ASP A 220 -9.60 -14.44 -18.21
N LYS A 221 -10.10 -13.22 -17.96
CA LYS A 221 -10.13 -12.15 -18.97
C LYS A 221 -8.73 -11.68 -19.37
N LEU A 222 -7.83 -11.46 -18.41
CA LEU A 222 -6.45 -11.02 -18.69
C LEU A 222 -5.67 -12.09 -19.46
N ASN A 223 -5.82 -13.35 -19.09
CA ASN A 223 -5.19 -14.48 -19.79
C ASN A 223 -5.72 -14.65 -21.21
N SER A 224 -6.99 -14.31 -21.48
CA SER A 224 -7.55 -14.34 -22.85
C SER A 224 -7.08 -13.19 -23.75
N LEU A 225 -6.40 -12.18 -23.19
CA LEU A 225 -5.85 -11.04 -23.91
C LEU A 225 -4.37 -11.20 -24.26
N GLN A 226 -3.72 -12.29 -23.81
CA GLN A 226 -2.37 -12.71 -24.17
C GLN A 226 -2.42 -13.73 -25.32
#